data_AF-A0A9Q3YG03-F1
#
_entry.id   AF-A0A9Q3YG03-F1
#
_cell.length_a   1.000
_cell.length_b   1.000
_cell.length_c   1.000
_cell.angle_alpha   90.00
_cell.angle_beta   90.00
_cell.angle_gamma   90.00
#
_symmetry.space_group_name_H-M   'P 1'
#
loop_
_entity.id
_entity.type
_entity.pdbx_description
1 polymer ?
#
loop_
_entity_poly.entity_id
_entity_poly.type
_entity_poly.pdbx_seq_one_letter_code
_entity_poly.pdbx_strand_id
1 'polypeptide(L)'
;MSLKLSLVSLSNTDLPIETKQQALIDIVLRFLTPQERASLFESITHQRETNLLARYPEYQFKSLSVLFELMDYRDLVRLHPNNLHDDVYLLELTVAECFPHWLDFWCACEIEAIKQKYSLENREPATELSFEDASYSAMLIDDISESSMRVQLPSYPVAMTLSDAVALSNLELFVQGEKWYEILPLLSLSQKGKHFILLQTQTTPVLVASALIQDWNQRNTWLSYAPQFNSEKWRFCLPLHGYQELNRLDILASDLVTDYGSLTVFDQAFQTHITKTETVCEVLRLTVSGSVQHKLYFLYLAQKELMNVLFQSGYKVGFTIIEQAFMLNFYKSIDSKAYFHSGYCDINGDGINTYRGFWNFESMVDTFKRTDFRDYKRRIRVIRQNTQVNEHA
;
A
#
# COMPACT_ATOMS: atom_id res chain seq x y z
N MET A 1 23.68 -14.13 26.60
CA MET A 1 22.67 -13.22 27.19
C MET A 1 21.34 -13.61 26.56
N SER A 2 20.28 -13.84 27.32
CA SER A 2 18.96 -14.23 26.77
C SER A 2 18.10 -12.99 26.49
N LEU A 3 17.08 -13.13 25.63
CA LEU A 3 16.10 -12.08 25.33
C LEU A 3 15.55 -11.43 26.61
N LYS A 4 15.09 -12.25 27.57
CA LYS A 4 14.60 -11.79 28.88
C LYS A 4 15.57 -10.89 29.62
N LEU A 5 16.84 -11.29 29.72
CA LEU A 5 17.86 -10.53 30.46
C LEU A 5 18.14 -9.18 29.79
N SER A 6 18.18 -9.15 28.46
CA SER A 6 18.34 -7.90 27.70
C SER A 6 17.15 -6.97 27.86
N LEU A 7 15.92 -7.50 27.85
CA LEU A 7 14.70 -6.72 28.09
C LEU A 7 14.65 -6.15 29.52
N VAL A 8 14.92 -6.97 30.54
CA VAL A 8 14.99 -6.50 31.94
C VAL A 8 16.04 -5.41 32.10
N SER A 9 17.21 -5.56 31.47
CA SER A 9 18.25 -4.53 31.48
C SER A 9 17.77 -3.22 30.85
N LEU A 10 17.07 -3.31 29.71
CA LEU A 10 16.55 -2.13 29.01
C LEU A 10 15.46 -1.42 29.82
N SER A 11 14.52 -2.18 30.42
CA SER A 11 13.45 -1.61 31.27
C SER A 11 13.99 -0.88 32.49
N ASN A 12 15.12 -1.32 33.05
CA ASN A 12 15.75 -0.70 34.23
C ASN A 12 16.70 0.46 33.90
N THR A 13 16.95 0.74 32.62
CA THR A 13 17.84 1.82 32.21
C THR A 13 17.02 3.06 31.86
N ASP A 14 17.35 4.19 32.48
CA ASP A 14 16.75 5.48 32.15
C ASP A 14 17.43 6.05 30.90
N LEU A 15 16.80 5.84 29.74
CA LEU A 15 17.28 6.30 28.43
C LEU A 15 16.24 7.23 27.80
N PRO A 16 16.67 8.20 26.98
CA PRO A 16 15.76 8.92 26.08
C PRO A 16 14.91 7.93 25.26
N ILE A 17 13.66 8.30 24.99
CA ILE A 17 12.68 7.39 24.38
C ILE A 17 13.16 6.86 23.03
N GLU A 18 13.81 7.69 22.22
CA GLU A 18 14.34 7.31 20.90
C GLU A 18 15.50 6.30 21.02
N THR A 19 16.35 6.46 22.05
CA THR A 19 17.45 5.53 22.33
C THR A 19 16.92 4.19 22.85
N LYS A 20 15.89 4.22 23.70
CA LYS A 20 15.20 3.00 24.18
C LYS A 20 14.46 2.31 23.02
N GLN A 21 13.83 3.11 22.16
CA GLN A 21 13.50 2.93 20.74
C GLN A 21 14.41 1.91 20.05
N GLN A 22 15.56 2.42 19.66
CA GLN A 22 16.55 1.69 18.89
C GLN A 22 17.07 0.45 19.62
N ALA A 23 17.36 0.58 20.92
CA ALA A 23 17.88 -0.54 21.70
C ALA A 23 16.89 -1.72 21.75
N LEU A 24 15.59 -1.46 21.83
CA LEU A 24 14.56 -2.51 21.81
C LEU A 24 14.52 -3.22 20.46
N ILE A 25 14.58 -2.47 19.36
CA ILE A 25 14.66 -3.00 18.00
C ILE A 25 15.91 -3.89 17.86
N ASP A 26 17.08 -3.38 18.26
CA ASP A 26 18.34 -4.11 18.18
C ASP A 26 18.31 -5.42 18.98
N ILE A 27 17.67 -5.42 20.17
CA ILE A 27 17.46 -6.64 20.96
C ILE A 27 16.63 -7.64 20.17
N VAL A 28 15.49 -7.23 19.60
CA VAL A 28 14.63 -8.14 18.82
C VAL A 28 15.35 -8.69 17.60
N LEU A 29 16.01 -7.83 16.82
CA LEU A 29 16.73 -8.25 15.61
C LEU A 29 17.93 -9.15 15.90
N ARG A 30 18.54 -9.00 17.08
CA ARG A 30 19.64 -9.87 17.53
C ARG A 30 19.18 -11.26 17.96
N PHE A 31 18.02 -11.36 18.61
CA PHE A 31 17.59 -12.59 19.27
C PHE A 31 16.54 -13.40 18.51
N LEU A 32 15.79 -12.79 17.59
CA LEU A 32 14.77 -13.47 16.81
C LEU A 32 15.19 -13.56 15.34
N THR A 33 15.10 -14.77 14.78
CA THR A 33 15.20 -14.98 13.33
C THR A 33 14.03 -14.27 12.61
N PRO A 34 14.13 -14.01 11.29
CA PRO A 34 13.03 -13.43 10.52
C PRO A 34 11.71 -14.22 10.66
N GLN A 35 11.77 -15.55 10.68
CA GLN A 35 10.59 -16.41 10.83
C GLN A 35 9.98 -16.34 12.23
N GLU A 36 10.81 -16.41 13.27
CA GLU A 36 10.34 -16.27 14.67
C GLU A 36 9.73 -14.89 14.90
N ARG A 37 10.37 -13.84 14.36
CA ARG A 37 9.90 -12.47 14.47
C ARG A 37 8.55 -12.27 13.77
N ALA A 38 8.40 -12.75 12.54
CA ALA A 38 7.14 -12.66 11.80
C ALA A 38 6.00 -13.39 12.54
N SER A 39 6.25 -14.63 12.97
CA SER A 39 5.26 -15.42 13.72
C SER A 39 4.86 -14.75 15.04
N LEU A 40 5.82 -14.18 15.76
CA LEU A 40 5.58 -13.43 17.00
C LEU A 40 4.71 -12.19 16.75
N PHE A 41 5.08 -11.38 15.76
CA PHE A 41 4.38 -10.14 15.44
C PHE A 41 2.93 -10.40 14.99
N GLU A 42 2.72 -11.41 14.14
CA GLU A 42 1.38 -11.83 13.72
C GLU A 42 0.54 -12.36 14.88
N SER A 43 1.12 -13.21 15.74
CA SER A 43 0.41 -13.82 16.86
C SER A 43 -0.09 -12.79 17.87
N ILE A 44 0.77 -11.84 18.24
CA ILE A 44 0.38 -10.75 19.15
C ILE A 44 -0.66 -9.85 18.49
N THR A 45 -0.46 -9.48 17.22
CA THR A 45 -1.42 -8.64 16.49
C THR A 45 -2.80 -9.28 16.48
N HIS A 46 -2.89 -10.56 16.11
CA HIS A 46 -4.15 -11.30 16.06
C HIS A 46 -4.82 -11.42 17.44
N GLN A 47 -4.03 -11.67 18.49
CA GLN A 47 -4.55 -11.71 19.85
C GLN A 47 -5.12 -10.35 20.28
N ARG A 48 -4.41 -9.26 19.97
CA ARG A 48 -4.83 -7.89 20.32
C ARG A 48 -6.06 -7.45 19.56
N GLU A 49 -6.11 -7.75 18.26
CA GLU A 49 -7.29 -7.57 17.43
C GLU A 49 -8.49 -8.31 18.02
N THR A 50 -8.34 -9.58 18.37
CA THR A 50 -9.42 -10.38 18.99
C THR A 50 -9.91 -9.77 20.30
N ASN A 51 -8.99 -9.32 21.18
CA ASN A 51 -9.34 -8.69 22.44
C ASN A 51 -10.10 -7.37 22.23
N LEU A 52 -9.65 -6.55 21.28
CA LEU A 52 -10.28 -5.27 20.95
C LEU A 52 -11.67 -5.48 20.34
N LEU A 53 -11.83 -6.44 19.43
CA LEU A 53 -13.12 -6.77 18.80
C LEU A 53 -14.10 -7.41 19.76
N ALA A 54 -13.63 -8.19 20.75
CA ALA A 54 -14.49 -8.71 21.81
C ALA A 54 -15.07 -7.58 22.67
N ARG A 55 -14.33 -6.47 22.81
CA ARG A 55 -14.75 -5.28 23.58
C ARG A 55 -15.54 -4.27 22.75
N TYR A 56 -15.21 -4.15 21.46
CA TYR A 56 -15.79 -3.19 20.52
C TYR A 56 -16.23 -3.88 19.21
N PRO A 57 -17.25 -4.76 19.24
CA PRO A 57 -17.66 -5.55 18.07
C PRO A 57 -18.08 -4.72 16.85
N GLU A 58 -18.52 -3.48 17.08
CA GLU A 58 -18.91 -2.54 16.02
C GLU A 58 -17.74 -2.13 15.11
N TYR A 59 -16.49 -2.39 15.52
CA TYR A 59 -15.27 -2.11 14.76
C TYR A 59 -14.77 -3.28 13.89
N GLN A 60 -15.51 -4.40 13.78
CA GLN A 60 -15.09 -5.62 13.05
C GLN A 60 -14.67 -5.45 11.58
N PHE A 61 -15.02 -4.34 10.93
CA PHE A 61 -14.62 -4.05 9.54
C PHE A 61 -13.79 -2.77 9.42
N LYS A 62 -13.31 -2.24 10.54
CA LYS A 62 -12.42 -1.06 10.58
C LYS A 62 -10.99 -1.52 10.34
N SER A 63 -10.16 -0.58 9.89
CA SER A 63 -8.73 -0.82 9.73
C SER A 63 -8.04 -1.08 11.07
N LEU A 64 -6.87 -1.72 11.01
CA LEU A 64 -6.03 -1.98 12.18
C LEU A 64 -5.57 -0.67 12.85
N SER A 65 -5.38 0.41 12.08
CA SER A 65 -5.01 1.71 12.65
C SER A 65 -6.10 2.26 13.57
N VAL A 66 -7.36 2.23 13.13
CA VAL A 66 -8.49 2.63 13.98
C VAL A 66 -8.61 1.70 15.18
N LEU A 67 -8.48 0.39 14.98
CA LEU A 67 -8.71 -0.60 16.04
C LEU A 67 -7.67 -0.47 17.16
N PHE A 68 -6.38 -0.31 16.83
CA PHE A 68 -5.30 -0.18 17.80
C PHE A 68 -5.22 1.22 18.46
N GLU A 69 -6.00 2.18 17.99
CA GLU A 69 -6.16 3.51 18.60
C GLU A 69 -7.39 3.63 19.52
N LEU A 70 -8.22 2.58 19.65
CA LEU A 70 -9.42 2.59 20.50
C LEU A 70 -9.13 2.75 22.00
N MET A 71 -7.91 2.41 22.42
CA MET A 71 -7.46 2.62 23.79
C MET A 71 -5.93 2.69 23.86
N ASP A 72 -5.41 3.24 24.96
CA ASP A 72 -3.97 3.25 25.21
C ASP A 72 -3.41 1.82 25.22
N TYR A 73 -2.36 1.59 24.42
CA TYR A 73 -1.80 0.26 24.24
C TYR A 73 -1.27 -0.33 25.56
N ARG A 74 -0.77 0.51 26.48
CA ARG A 74 -0.32 0.05 27.80
C ARG A 74 -1.46 -0.49 28.62
N ASP A 75 -2.62 0.15 28.54
CA ASP A 75 -3.82 -0.31 29.23
C ASP A 75 -4.34 -1.61 28.61
N LEU A 76 -4.33 -1.74 27.28
CA LEU A 76 -4.70 -2.97 26.58
C LEU A 76 -3.83 -4.16 27.02
N VAL A 77 -2.51 -3.97 27.08
CA VAL A 77 -1.56 -5.01 27.50
C VAL A 77 -1.75 -5.40 28.96
N ARG A 78 -2.02 -4.43 29.85
CA ARG A 78 -2.23 -4.68 31.29
C ARG A 78 -3.58 -5.35 31.60
N LEU A 79 -4.65 -4.95 30.91
CA LEU A 79 -5.99 -5.50 31.10
C LEU A 79 -6.12 -6.91 30.52
N HIS A 80 -5.39 -7.18 29.44
CA HIS A 80 -5.40 -8.46 28.76
C HIS A 80 -3.96 -8.97 28.59
N PRO A 81 -3.29 -9.47 29.63
CA PRO A 81 -1.98 -10.08 29.48
C PRO A 81 -2.01 -11.17 28.40
N ASN A 82 -0.97 -11.24 27.56
CA ASN A 82 -0.92 -12.30 26.56
C ASN A 82 -0.74 -13.67 27.24
N ASN A 83 -1.20 -14.75 26.59
CA ASN A 83 -1.04 -16.11 27.11
C ASN A 83 0.29 -16.75 26.64
N LEU A 84 1.21 -15.93 26.14
CA LEU A 84 2.50 -16.37 25.61
C LEU A 84 3.53 -16.46 26.74
N HIS A 85 4.76 -16.85 26.41
CA HIS A 85 5.84 -16.94 27.38
C HIS A 85 6.12 -15.58 28.07
N ASP A 86 6.54 -15.60 29.33
CA ASP A 86 6.88 -14.40 30.12
C ASP A 86 7.76 -13.39 29.38
N ASP A 87 8.70 -13.90 28.58
CA ASP A 87 9.67 -13.09 27.84
C ASP A 87 8.98 -12.27 26.74
N VAL A 88 7.91 -12.82 26.16
CA VAL A 88 7.07 -12.16 25.16
C VAL A 88 6.17 -11.11 25.81
N TYR A 89 5.59 -11.41 26.97
CA TYR A 89 4.85 -10.42 27.75
C TYR A 89 5.72 -9.24 28.18
N LEU A 90 6.95 -9.50 28.63
CA LEU A 90 7.91 -8.45 28.97
C LEU A 90 8.30 -7.60 27.75
N LEU A 91 8.52 -8.24 26.59
CA LEU A 91 8.75 -7.53 25.33
C LEU A 91 7.60 -6.58 25.04
N GLU A 92 6.37 -7.08 25.06
CA GLU A 92 5.17 -6.31 24.74
C GLU A 92 4.94 -5.14 25.72
N LEU A 93 5.18 -5.34 27.02
CA LEU A 93 5.16 -4.26 28.01
C LEU A 93 6.20 -3.18 27.69
N THR A 94 7.42 -3.59 27.34
CA THR A 94 8.49 -2.66 26.97
C THR A 94 8.13 -1.89 25.70
N VAL A 95 7.50 -2.56 24.73
CA VAL A 95 6.97 -1.90 23.52
C VAL A 95 5.92 -0.86 23.88
N ALA A 96 4.97 -1.19 24.75
CA ALA A 96 3.91 -0.27 25.16
C ALA A 96 4.42 0.98 25.88
N GLU A 97 5.59 0.91 26.52
CA GLU A 97 6.27 2.08 27.09
C GLU A 97 6.93 2.97 26.05
N CYS A 98 7.28 2.42 24.89
CA CYS A 98 8.19 3.03 23.92
C CYS A 98 7.51 3.46 22.61
N PHE A 99 6.45 2.75 22.21
CA PHE A 99 5.74 2.95 20.96
C PHE A 99 4.26 3.24 21.22
N PRO A 100 3.58 3.97 20.32
CA PRO A 100 2.14 4.22 20.45
C PRO A 100 1.35 2.91 20.55
N HIS A 101 1.68 1.94 19.70
CA HIS A 101 1.16 0.58 19.78
C HIS A 101 2.07 -0.43 19.06
N TRP A 102 1.72 -1.72 19.16
CA TRP A 102 2.47 -2.84 18.58
C TRP A 102 2.81 -2.72 17.09
N LEU A 103 1.89 -2.18 16.29
CA LEU A 103 2.05 -2.15 14.84
C LEU A 103 3.12 -1.14 14.38
N ASP A 104 3.31 -0.05 15.13
CA ASP A 104 4.44 0.87 14.93
C ASP A 104 5.76 0.16 15.20
N PHE A 105 5.81 -0.61 16.29
CA PHE A 105 7.01 -1.36 16.66
C PHE A 105 7.36 -2.43 15.63
N TRP A 106 6.36 -3.17 15.14
CA TRP A 106 6.54 -4.12 14.05
C TRP A 106 7.11 -3.42 12.82
N CYS A 107 6.48 -2.33 12.37
CA CYS A 107 6.96 -1.56 11.22
C CYS A 107 8.41 -1.09 11.40
N ALA A 108 8.75 -0.53 12.57
CA ALA A 108 10.10 -0.06 12.87
C ALA A 108 11.13 -1.19 12.85
N CYS A 109 10.78 -2.37 13.39
CA CYS A 109 11.64 -3.55 13.33
C CYS A 109 11.91 -4.01 11.90
N GLU A 110 10.91 -4.04 11.02
CA GLU A 110 11.13 -4.47 9.62
C GLU A 110 11.92 -3.44 8.81
N ILE A 111 11.72 -2.15 9.05
CA ILE A 111 12.54 -1.08 8.45
C ILE A 111 14.01 -1.28 8.84
N GLU A 112 14.30 -1.43 10.12
CA GLU A 112 15.67 -1.61 10.61
C GLU A 112 16.26 -2.95 10.18
N ALA A 113 15.46 -4.03 10.15
CA ALA A 113 15.90 -5.33 9.64
C ALA A 113 16.38 -5.26 8.18
N ILE A 114 15.74 -4.44 7.35
CA ILE A 114 16.18 -4.20 5.97
C ILE A 114 17.45 -3.36 5.97
N LYS A 115 17.47 -2.23 6.71
CA LYS A 115 18.61 -1.30 6.74
C LYS A 115 19.89 -1.96 7.25
N GLN A 116 19.82 -2.83 8.27
CA GLN A 116 21.00 -3.55 8.82
C GLN A 116 21.68 -4.50 7.82
N LYS A 117 21.01 -4.90 6.73
CA LYS A 117 21.64 -5.69 5.65
C LYS A 117 22.65 -4.88 4.84
N TYR A 118 22.56 -3.54 4.88
CA TYR A 118 23.29 -2.65 4.00
C TYR A 118 24.12 -1.65 4.81
N SER A 119 25.45 -1.66 4.61
CA SER A 119 26.33 -0.74 5.33
C SER A 119 26.15 0.71 4.84
N LEU A 120 25.98 1.64 5.78
CA LEU A 120 25.97 3.08 5.51
C LEU A 120 27.33 3.60 4.99
N GLU A 121 28.41 2.84 5.15
CA GLU A 121 29.72 3.18 4.58
C GLU A 121 29.71 3.14 3.05
N ASN A 122 28.80 2.37 2.45
CA ASN A 122 28.59 2.28 1.00
C ASN A 122 27.58 3.31 0.49
N ARG A 123 27.30 4.35 1.27
CA ARG A 123 26.38 5.41 0.88
C ARG A 123 26.96 6.19 -0.29
N GLU A 124 26.21 6.28 -1.37
CA GLU A 124 26.55 7.15 -2.49
C GLU A 124 26.03 8.57 -2.23
N PRO A 125 26.63 9.59 -2.88
CA PRO A 125 26.09 10.94 -2.83
C PRO A 125 24.63 10.96 -3.28
N ALA A 126 23.78 11.66 -2.53
CA ALA A 126 22.40 11.87 -2.94
C ALA A 126 22.40 12.61 -4.29
N THR A 127 21.88 11.94 -5.32
CA THR A 127 21.73 12.53 -6.65
C THR A 127 20.45 13.35 -6.68
N GLU A 128 20.49 14.50 -7.37
CA GLU A 128 19.32 15.33 -7.54
C GLU A 128 18.26 14.61 -8.39
N LEU A 129 17.02 14.66 -7.93
CA LEU A 129 15.89 14.03 -8.59
C LEU A 129 15.29 14.97 -9.64
N SER A 130 15.29 14.52 -10.90
CA SER A 130 14.88 15.29 -12.07
C SER A 130 13.35 15.45 -12.16
N PHE A 131 12.89 16.56 -12.73
CA PHE A 131 11.49 16.80 -13.11
C PHE A 131 11.25 16.63 -14.62
N GLU A 132 12.13 15.88 -15.30
CA GLU A 132 12.02 15.59 -16.73
C GLU A 132 11.68 14.12 -16.97
N ASP A 133 10.56 13.85 -17.65
CA ASP A 133 10.08 12.48 -17.92
C ASP A 133 11.18 11.60 -18.54
N ALA A 134 11.99 12.16 -19.46
CA ALA A 134 13.05 11.46 -20.17
C ALA A 134 14.22 10.99 -19.26
N SER A 135 14.31 11.50 -18.04
CA SER A 135 15.30 11.03 -17.05
C SER A 135 14.92 9.67 -16.44
N TYR A 136 13.71 9.18 -16.71
CA TYR A 136 13.16 8.00 -16.06
C TYR A 136 12.94 6.86 -17.04
N SER A 137 13.06 5.64 -16.52
CA SER A 137 12.70 4.41 -17.22
C SER A 137 11.70 3.62 -16.38
N ALA A 138 10.73 3.03 -17.07
CA ALA A 138 9.69 2.22 -16.46
C ALA A 138 9.72 0.80 -17.02
N MET A 139 9.41 -0.17 -16.17
CA MET A 139 9.38 -1.58 -16.57
C MET A 139 8.41 -2.38 -15.70
N LEU A 140 7.99 -3.52 -16.24
CA LEU A 140 7.27 -4.56 -15.53
C LEU A 140 8.24 -5.72 -15.30
N ILE A 141 8.37 -6.17 -14.05
CA ILE A 141 9.23 -7.30 -13.68
C ILE A 141 8.33 -8.37 -13.08
N ASP A 142 8.34 -9.59 -13.63
CA ASP A 142 7.45 -10.69 -13.23
C ASP A 142 7.70 -11.18 -11.80
N ASP A 143 8.96 -11.25 -11.36
CA ASP A 143 9.31 -11.48 -9.97
C ASP A 143 10.51 -10.61 -9.54
N ILE A 144 10.24 -9.59 -8.72
CA ILE A 144 11.30 -8.71 -8.22
C ILE A 144 12.28 -9.40 -7.26
N SER A 145 11.92 -10.56 -6.70
CA SER A 145 12.80 -11.34 -5.82
C SER A 145 13.91 -12.05 -6.59
N GLU A 146 13.69 -12.31 -7.89
CA GLU A 146 14.67 -12.93 -8.79
C GLU A 146 15.55 -11.89 -9.51
N SER A 147 15.22 -10.60 -9.37
CA SER A 147 15.96 -9.51 -10.02
C SER A 147 17.33 -9.29 -9.37
N SER A 148 18.39 -9.30 -10.18
CA SER A 148 19.74 -8.92 -9.75
C SER A 148 19.95 -7.41 -9.67
N MET A 149 18.92 -6.61 -9.99
CA MET A 149 19.03 -5.15 -10.02
C MET A 149 19.29 -4.60 -8.62
N ARG A 150 20.27 -3.69 -8.54
CA ARG A 150 20.52 -2.88 -7.35
C ARG A 150 20.03 -1.46 -7.57
N VAL A 151 19.32 -0.93 -6.59
CA VAL A 151 18.72 0.40 -6.64
C VAL A 151 18.92 1.14 -5.32
N GLN A 152 18.76 2.45 -5.37
CA GLN A 152 18.70 3.32 -4.19
C GLN A 152 17.27 3.83 -3.98
N LEU A 153 17.00 4.34 -2.79
CA LEU A 153 15.79 5.11 -2.50
C LEU A 153 16.15 6.57 -2.23
N PRO A 154 15.25 7.53 -2.53
CA PRO A 154 15.44 8.93 -2.15
C PRO A 154 15.67 9.13 -0.64
N SER A 155 15.00 8.35 0.22
CA SER A 155 15.14 8.40 1.67
C SER A 155 16.37 7.64 2.19
N TYR A 156 16.93 6.73 1.40
CA TYR A 156 18.02 5.87 1.81
C TYR A 156 18.97 5.60 0.62
N PRO A 157 19.97 6.48 0.41
CA PRO A 157 20.87 6.45 -0.75
C PRO A 157 22.00 5.40 -0.57
N VAL A 158 21.61 4.16 -0.30
CA VAL A 158 22.49 3.00 -0.24
C VAL A 158 21.94 1.96 -1.21
N ALA A 159 22.82 1.41 -2.06
CA ALA A 159 22.41 0.44 -3.07
C ALA A 159 21.94 -0.88 -2.43
N MET A 160 20.69 -1.24 -2.63
CA MET A 160 20.06 -2.46 -2.11
C MET A 160 19.41 -3.29 -3.22
N THR A 161 19.01 -4.52 -2.89
CA THR A 161 18.23 -5.33 -3.84
C THR A 161 16.88 -4.65 -4.13
N LEU A 162 16.34 -4.86 -5.34
CA LEU A 162 15.03 -4.31 -5.70
C LEU A 162 13.92 -4.74 -4.73
N SER A 163 13.94 -6.01 -4.32
CA SER A 163 13.01 -6.58 -3.33
C SER A 163 13.01 -5.80 -2.00
N ASP A 164 14.19 -5.56 -1.43
CA ASP A 164 14.30 -4.79 -0.18
C ASP A 164 13.94 -3.31 -0.39
N ALA A 165 14.24 -2.72 -1.55
CA ALA A 165 13.88 -1.33 -1.85
C ALA A 165 12.36 -1.11 -1.93
N VAL A 166 11.64 -2.01 -2.60
CA VAL A 166 10.17 -1.95 -2.68
C VAL A 166 9.56 -2.17 -1.30
N ALA A 167 10.06 -3.14 -0.53
CA ALA A 167 9.60 -3.40 0.83
C ALA A 167 9.82 -2.20 1.76
N LEU A 168 11.01 -1.62 1.76
CA LEU A 168 11.34 -0.45 2.57
C LEU A 168 10.50 0.77 2.16
N SER A 169 10.32 1.01 0.86
CA SER A 169 9.46 2.08 0.34
C SER A 169 8.00 1.90 0.81
N ASN A 170 7.46 0.68 0.77
CA ASN A 170 6.10 0.40 1.22
C ASN A 170 5.94 0.54 2.75
N LEU A 171 6.94 0.13 3.53
CA LEU A 171 6.96 0.32 4.99
C LEU A 171 7.01 1.81 5.35
N GLU A 172 7.92 2.58 4.77
CA GLU A 172 8.07 4.02 5.07
C GLU A 172 6.85 4.84 4.62
N LEU A 173 6.27 4.52 3.46
CA LEU A 173 5.18 5.30 2.88
C LEU A 173 3.81 4.85 3.34
N PHE A 174 3.43 3.58 3.14
CA PHE A 174 2.08 3.14 3.47
C PHE A 174 1.89 2.81 4.94
N VAL A 175 2.85 2.14 5.56
CA VAL A 175 2.69 1.68 6.95
C VAL A 175 3.00 2.81 7.91
N GLN A 176 4.21 3.36 7.87
CA GLN A 176 4.61 4.44 8.77
C GLN A 176 3.92 5.77 8.43
N GLY A 177 3.79 6.11 7.14
CA GLY A 177 3.21 7.38 6.70
C GLY A 177 1.68 7.40 6.75
N GLU A 178 1.04 6.37 6.18
CA GLU A 178 -0.41 6.33 5.96
C GLU A 178 -1.14 5.31 6.88
N LYS A 179 -0.42 4.65 7.80
CA LYS A 179 -0.98 3.71 8.79
C LYS A 179 -1.75 2.51 8.21
N TRP A 180 -1.42 2.07 7.00
CA TRP A 180 -1.97 0.84 6.40
C TRP A 180 -1.29 -0.41 6.98
N TYR A 181 -1.54 -0.70 8.25
CA TYR A 181 -0.90 -1.81 8.97
C TYR A 181 -1.27 -3.19 8.43
N GLU A 182 -2.35 -3.32 7.66
CA GLU A 182 -2.74 -4.55 6.95
C GLU A 182 -1.65 -5.04 5.98
N ILE A 183 -0.72 -4.17 5.59
CA ILE A 183 0.43 -4.52 4.77
C ILE A 183 1.46 -5.36 5.53
N LEU A 184 1.60 -5.18 6.85
CA LEU A 184 2.64 -5.83 7.67
C LEU A 184 2.64 -7.37 7.54
N PRO A 185 1.52 -8.09 7.77
CA PRO A 185 1.48 -9.55 7.57
C PRO A 185 1.67 -9.96 6.10
N LEU A 186 1.50 -9.01 5.17
CA LEU A 186 1.61 -9.21 3.73
C LEU A 186 2.88 -8.58 3.16
N LEU A 187 3.91 -8.34 3.98
CA LEU A 187 5.14 -7.67 3.57
C LEU A 187 5.87 -8.46 2.49
N SER A 188 5.76 -9.80 2.50
CA SER A 188 6.35 -10.64 1.46
C SER A 188 5.87 -10.28 0.05
N LEU A 189 4.65 -9.76 -0.12
CA LEU A 189 4.15 -9.28 -1.42
C LEU A 189 4.84 -8.00 -1.90
N SER A 190 5.45 -7.23 -1.00
CA SER A 190 6.33 -6.11 -1.36
C SER A 190 7.74 -6.57 -1.74
N GLN A 191 8.07 -7.84 -1.52
CA GLN A 191 9.40 -8.40 -1.76
C GLN A 191 9.45 -9.36 -2.95
N LYS A 192 8.30 -9.83 -3.44
CA LYS A 192 8.21 -10.84 -4.51
C LYS A 192 7.05 -10.56 -5.46
N GLY A 193 7.04 -11.31 -6.56
CA GLY A 193 5.97 -11.27 -7.55
C GLY A 193 6.13 -10.10 -8.51
N LYS A 194 5.06 -9.83 -9.27
CA LYS A 194 5.10 -8.93 -10.41
C LYS A 194 4.94 -7.48 -9.98
N HIS A 195 5.91 -6.63 -10.30
CA HIS A 195 5.83 -5.20 -9.97
C HIS A 195 6.13 -4.33 -11.18
N PHE A 196 5.38 -3.24 -11.28
CA PHE A 196 5.78 -2.07 -12.03
C PHE A 196 6.82 -1.30 -11.24
N ILE A 197 7.89 -0.88 -11.91
CA ILE A 197 9.02 -0.15 -11.33
C ILE A 197 9.30 1.10 -12.18
N LEU A 198 9.43 2.26 -11.52
CA LEU A 198 9.88 3.51 -12.12
C LEU A 198 11.21 3.93 -11.50
N LEU A 199 12.22 4.11 -12.35
CA LEU A 199 13.60 4.40 -11.95
C LEU A 199 14.08 5.70 -12.56
N GLN A 200 14.78 6.53 -11.78
CA GLN A 200 15.66 7.55 -12.37
C GLN A 200 16.90 6.87 -12.91
N THR A 201 17.23 7.16 -14.17
CA THR A 201 18.40 6.58 -14.85
C THR A 201 19.67 7.27 -14.39
N GLN A 202 20.58 6.50 -13.79
CA GLN A 202 21.90 6.94 -13.33
C GLN A 202 22.78 5.70 -13.08
N THR A 203 24.03 5.88 -12.65
CA THR A 203 24.97 4.77 -12.38
C THR A 203 24.37 3.70 -11.46
N THR A 204 23.81 4.14 -10.34
CA THR A 204 23.00 3.29 -9.44
C THR A 204 21.56 3.81 -9.46
N PRO A 205 20.63 3.17 -10.20
CA PRO A 205 19.29 3.69 -10.40
C PRO A 205 18.55 4.00 -9.10
N VAL A 206 17.74 5.06 -9.09
CA VAL A 206 16.91 5.41 -7.92
C VAL A 206 15.49 4.96 -8.16
N LEU A 207 14.96 4.09 -7.28
CA LEU A 207 13.57 3.70 -7.27
C LEU A 207 12.72 4.85 -6.75
N VAL A 208 11.91 5.43 -7.64
CA VAL A 208 11.04 6.57 -7.31
C VAL A 208 9.57 6.18 -7.21
N ALA A 209 9.16 5.09 -7.86
CA ALA A 209 7.82 4.53 -7.71
C ALA A 209 7.80 3.02 -7.95
N SER A 210 6.84 2.34 -7.30
CA SER A 210 6.55 0.94 -7.56
C SER A 210 5.05 0.65 -7.37
N ALA A 211 4.55 -0.41 -8.01
CA ALA A 211 3.21 -0.92 -7.77
C ALA A 211 3.17 -2.45 -7.96
N LEU A 212 2.47 -3.16 -7.07
CA LEU A 212 2.23 -4.59 -7.18
C LEU A 212 1.16 -4.84 -8.24
N ILE A 213 1.44 -5.75 -9.17
CA ILE A 213 0.52 -6.18 -10.22
C ILE A 213 0.17 -7.63 -9.97
N GLN A 214 -1.11 -7.91 -9.74
CA GLN A 214 -1.59 -9.27 -9.56
C GLN A 214 -2.39 -9.71 -10.78
N ASP A 215 -1.96 -10.80 -11.40
CA ASP A 215 -2.66 -11.40 -12.53
C ASP A 215 -3.97 -12.06 -12.10
N TRP A 216 -4.89 -12.27 -13.04
CA TRP A 216 -6.17 -12.93 -12.76
C TRP A 216 -6.02 -14.34 -12.18
N ASN A 217 -4.96 -15.07 -12.52
CA ASN A 217 -4.69 -16.39 -11.94
C ASN A 217 -4.48 -16.32 -10.41
N GLN A 218 -4.10 -15.15 -9.88
CA GLN A 218 -3.94 -14.85 -8.46
C GLN A 218 -5.18 -14.20 -7.83
N ARG A 219 -6.33 -14.13 -8.53
CA ARG A 219 -7.54 -13.43 -8.04
C ARG A 219 -8.03 -13.83 -6.65
N ASN A 220 -7.73 -15.05 -6.21
CA ASN A 220 -8.11 -15.53 -4.87
C ASN A 220 -7.41 -14.75 -3.74
N THR A 221 -6.33 -14.03 -4.06
CA THR A 221 -5.60 -13.16 -3.12
C THR A 221 -5.75 -11.68 -3.45
N TRP A 222 -6.67 -11.30 -4.36
CA TRP A 222 -6.93 -9.91 -4.69
C TRP A 222 -7.65 -9.20 -3.55
N LEU A 223 -7.19 -7.98 -3.23
CA LEU A 223 -7.82 -7.17 -2.19
C LEU A 223 -9.24 -6.76 -2.58
N SER A 224 -9.50 -6.51 -3.87
CA SER A 224 -10.82 -6.16 -4.40
C SER A 224 -11.89 -7.18 -4.05
N TYR A 225 -11.52 -8.46 -3.87
CA TYR A 225 -12.45 -9.52 -3.48
C TYR A 225 -12.37 -9.91 -2.01
N ALA A 226 -11.45 -9.32 -1.24
CA ALA A 226 -11.35 -9.57 0.19
C ALA A 226 -12.58 -9.01 0.94
N PRO A 227 -13.01 -9.62 2.06
CA PRO A 227 -14.22 -9.20 2.79
C PRO A 227 -14.23 -7.72 3.20
N GLN A 228 -13.07 -7.13 3.48
CA GLN A 228 -12.93 -5.71 3.81
C GLN A 228 -13.37 -4.78 2.66
N PHE A 229 -13.12 -5.19 1.42
CA PHE A 229 -13.37 -4.41 0.20
C PHE A 229 -14.58 -4.93 -0.61
N ASN A 230 -15.22 -6.00 -0.15
CA ASN A 230 -16.38 -6.62 -0.78
C ASN A 230 -17.37 -7.11 0.29
N SER A 231 -18.10 -6.17 0.90
CA SER A 231 -19.14 -6.44 1.90
C SER A 231 -20.34 -5.52 1.71
N GLU A 232 -21.41 -5.74 2.47
CA GLU A 232 -22.64 -4.93 2.44
C GLU A 232 -22.42 -3.45 2.77
N LYS A 233 -21.28 -3.09 3.39
CA LYS A 233 -20.90 -1.70 3.64
C LYS A 233 -20.52 -0.94 2.37
N TRP A 234 -20.14 -1.66 1.31
CA TRP A 234 -19.75 -1.05 0.05
C TRP A 234 -20.98 -0.68 -0.77
N ARG A 235 -21.08 0.60 -1.11
CA ARG A 235 -22.13 1.09 -1.99
C ARG A 235 -21.72 0.85 -3.42
N PHE A 236 -22.50 0.02 -4.12
CA PHE A 236 -22.33 -0.24 -5.54
C PHE A 236 -22.66 1.01 -6.37
N CYS A 237 -21.80 1.39 -7.31
CA CYS A 237 -21.98 2.60 -8.10
C CYS A 237 -21.40 2.54 -9.52
N LEU A 238 -21.39 1.37 -10.16
CA LEU A 238 -20.90 1.26 -11.53
C LEU A 238 -21.77 2.07 -12.51
N PRO A 239 -21.24 3.11 -13.19
CA PRO A 239 -22.01 3.90 -14.13
C PRO A 239 -22.26 3.15 -15.44
N LEU A 240 -23.30 3.55 -16.19
CA LEU A 240 -23.67 2.92 -17.47
C LEU A 240 -22.49 2.80 -18.46
N HIS A 241 -21.68 3.86 -18.58
CA HIS A 241 -20.50 3.83 -19.46
C HIS A 241 -19.43 2.82 -18.99
N GLY A 242 -19.37 2.50 -17.69
CA GLY A 242 -18.50 1.45 -17.16
C GLY A 242 -18.86 0.08 -17.73
N TYR A 243 -20.15 -0.28 -17.71
CA TYR A 243 -20.64 -1.50 -18.37
C TYR A 243 -20.31 -1.51 -19.86
N GLN A 244 -20.55 -0.38 -20.55
CA GLN A 244 -20.27 -0.25 -21.98
C GLN A 244 -18.79 -0.44 -22.30
N GLU A 245 -17.88 0.13 -21.51
CA GLU A 245 -16.44 -0.04 -21.73
C GLU A 245 -15.98 -1.46 -21.41
N LEU A 246 -16.45 -2.09 -20.32
CA LEU A 246 -16.12 -3.48 -20.02
C LEU A 246 -16.58 -4.44 -21.14
N ASN A 247 -17.77 -4.23 -21.69
CA ASN A 247 -18.27 -5.01 -22.83
C ASN A 247 -17.47 -4.70 -24.11
N ARG A 248 -17.17 -3.42 -24.40
CA ARG A 248 -16.38 -3.00 -25.58
C ARG A 248 -14.98 -3.61 -25.59
N LEU A 249 -14.36 -3.76 -24.42
CA LEU A 249 -13.02 -4.33 -24.30
C LEU A 249 -12.99 -5.83 -24.61
N ASP A 250 -14.15 -6.47 -24.81
CA ASP A 250 -14.29 -7.88 -25.21
C ASP A 250 -13.50 -8.81 -24.26
N ILE A 251 -13.68 -8.58 -22.95
CA ILE A 251 -13.07 -9.38 -21.86
C ILE A 251 -14.04 -10.40 -21.28
N LEU A 252 -15.33 -10.33 -21.64
CA LEU A 252 -16.42 -11.14 -21.10
C LEU A 252 -17.08 -11.99 -22.21
N ALA A 253 -17.60 -13.17 -21.87
CA ALA A 253 -18.33 -14.07 -22.76
C ALA A 253 -19.67 -13.49 -23.23
N SER A 254 -20.27 -12.64 -22.41
CA SER A 254 -21.53 -11.98 -22.68
C SER A 254 -21.53 -10.61 -22.01
N ASP A 255 -22.34 -9.72 -22.54
CA ASP A 255 -22.53 -8.39 -21.98
C ASP A 255 -23.02 -8.47 -20.53
N LEU A 256 -22.42 -7.64 -19.67
CA LEU A 256 -22.94 -7.44 -18.32
C LEU A 256 -24.30 -6.77 -18.38
N VAL A 257 -25.19 -7.21 -17.50
CA VAL A 257 -26.50 -6.59 -17.31
C VAL A 257 -26.31 -5.35 -16.42
N THR A 258 -27.03 -4.28 -16.73
CA THR A 258 -27.06 -3.11 -15.84
C THR A 258 -27.82 -3.43 -14.56
N ASP A 259 -27.36 -2.88 -13.43
CA ASP A 259 -28.06 -2.92 -12.15
C ASP A 259 -28.03 -4.27 -11.40
N TYR A 260 -26.82 -4.68 -10.98
CA TYR A 260 -26.61 -5.86 -10.13
C TYR A 260 -27.06 -5.67 -8.66
N GLY A 261 -27.52 -4.48 -8.26
CA GLY A 261 -27.98 -4.17 -6.90
C GLY A 261 -26.89 -4.08 -5.82
N SER A 262 -25.82 -4.89 -5.90
CA SER A 262 -24.70 -4.85 -4.97
C SER A 262 -23.36 -5.15 -5.65
N LEU A 263 -22.28 -4.71 -4.98
CA LEU A 263 -20.93 -4.89 -5.48
C LEU A 263 -20.52 -6.37 -5.48
N THR A 264 -20.96 -7.14 -4.47
CA THR A 264 -20.70 -8.57 -4.38
C THR A 264 -21.37 -9.35 -5.51
N VAL A 265 -22.62 -9.02 -5.87
CA VAL A 265 -23.33 -9.67 -6.97
C VAL A 265 -22.67 -9.32 -8.32
N PHE A 266 -22.28 -8.06 -8.50
CA PHE A 266 -21.49 -7.65 -9.67
C PHE A 266 -20.17 -8.42 -9.77
N ASP A 267 -19.40 -8.53 -8.68
CA ASP A 267 -18.10 -9.21 -8.68
C ASP A 267 -18.25 -10.70 -9.01
N GLN A 268 -19.29 -11.37 -8.50
CA GLN A 268 -19.61 -12.76 -8.85
C GLN A 268 -19.97 -12.90 -10.34
N ALA A 269 -20.79 -11.99 -10.86
CA ALA A 269 -21.13 -11.98 -12.28
C ALA A 269 -19.88 -11.74 -13.15
N PHE A 270 -19.04 -10.78 -12.81
CA PHE A 270 -17.79 -10.50 -13.53
C PHE A 270 -16.89 -11.73 -13.57
N GLN A 271 -16.66 -12.39 -12.42
CA GLN A 271 -15.84 -13.59 -12.32
C GLN A 271 -16.41 -14.78 -13.12
N THR A 272 -17.74 -14.87 -13.26
CA THR A 272 -18.39 -15.95 -14.01
C THR A 272 -18.30 -15.73 -15.52
N HIS A 273 -18.35 -14.48 -15.98
CA HIS A 273 -18.43 -14.16 -17.40
C HIS A 273 -17.09 -13.83 -18.04
N ILE A 274 -16.03 -13.57 -17.27
CA ILE A 274 -14.71 -13.26 -17.85
C ILE A 274 -14.15 -14.42 -18.68
N THR A 275 -13.66 -14.11 -19.88
CA THR A 275 -13.05 -15.06 -20.81
C THR A 275 -11.58 -14.77 -21.06
N LYS A 276 -11.19 -13.49 -21.16
CA LYS A 276 -9.81 -13.06 -21.43
C LYS A 276 -9.09 -12.68 -20.15
N THR A 277 -8.93 -13.67 -19.29
CA THR A 277 -8.36 -13.51 -17.94
C THR A 277 -6.96 -12.90 -17.91
N GLU A 278 -6.14 -13.18 -18.93
CA GLU A 278 -4.79 -12.64 -19.10
C GLU A 278 -4.75 -11.13 -19.35
N THR A 279 -5.87 -10.52 -19.72
CA THR A 279 -5.96 -9.07 -20.00
C THR A 279 -6.39 -8.24 -18.80
N VAL A 280 -6.57 -8.87 -17.63
CA VAL A 280 -7.08 -8.23 -16.43
C VAL A 280 -6.13 -8.47 -15.27
N CYS A 281 -5.83 -7.39 -14.53
CA CYS A 281 -5.01 -7.43 -13.33
C CYS A 281 -5.63 -6.62 -12.20
N GLU A 282 -5.15 -6.82 -10.98
CA GLU A 282 -5.30 -5.88 -9.89
C GLU A 282 -4.00 -5.09 -9.71
N VAL A 283 -4.12 -3.78 -9.50
CA VAL A 283 -2.98 -2.92 -9.23
C VAL A 283 -3.08 -2.39 -7.80
N LEU A 284 -2.08 -2.73 -7.00
CA LEU A 284 -2.02 -2.38 -5.58
C LEU A 284 -0.74 -1.63 -5.24
N ARG A 285 -0.78 -0.95 -4.09
CA ARG A 285 0.41 -0.37 -3.45
C ARG A 285 1.24 0.53 -4.36
N LEU A 286 0.59 1.41 -5.13
CA LEU A 286 1.30 2.44 -5.90
C LEU A 286 2.00 3.41 -4.93
N THR A 287 3.30 3.24 -4.73
CA THR A 287 4.14 4.13 -3.91
C THR A 287 4.91 5.12 -4.75
N VAL A 288 5.14 6.31 -4.19
CA VAL A 288 6.04 7.33 -4.75
C VAL A 288 6.92 7.93 -3.67
N SER A 289 8.23 8.01 -3.93
CA SER A 289 9.26 8.37 -2.94
C SER A 289 9.87 9.73 -3.21
N GLY A 290 10.42 10.39 -2.18
CA GLY A 290 11.08 11.70 -2.31
C GLY A 290 10.40 12.82 -1.54
N SER A 291 10.81 14.07 -1.80
CA SER A 291 10.24 15.25 -1.15
C SER A 291 8.75 15.43 -1.50
N VAL A 292 8.03 16.28 -0.78
CA VAL A 292 6.62 16.60 -1.09
C VAL A 292 6.41 17.04 -2.55
N GLN A 293 7.34 17.83 -3.10
CA GLN A 293 7.26 18.27 -4.49
C GLN A 293 7.54 17.12 -5.47
N HIS A 294 8.51 16.26 -5.16
CA HIS A 294 8.83 15.08 -5.95
C HIS A 294 7.69 14.07 -5.96
N LYS A 295 7.08 13.78 -4.81
CA LYS A 295 5.93 12.85 -4.70
C LYS A 295 4.80 13.22 -5.66
N LEU A 296 4.50 14.51 -5.80
CA LEU A 296 3.46 14.96 -6.73
C LEU A 296 3.79 14.68 -8.20
N TYR A 297 5.04 14.93 -8.56
CA TYR A 297 5.55 14.70 -9.92
C TYR A 297 5.67 13.21 -10.23
N PHE A 298 6.20 12.42 -9.30
CA PHE A 298 6.29 10.97 -9.47
C PHE A 298 4.94 10.29 -9.43
N LEU A 299 3.94 10.84 -8.74
CA LEU A 299 2.58 10.32 -8.82
C LEU A 299 2.03 10.49 -10.24
N TYR A 300 2.24 11.65 -10.86
CA TYR A 300 1.92 11.88 -12.27
C TYR A 300 2.66 10.89 -13.19
N LEU A 301 3.99 10.85 -13.07
CA LEU A 301 4.83 10.08 -13.99
C LEU A 301 4.61 8.58 -13.81
N ALA A 302 4.47 8.10 -12.58
CA ALA A 302 4.17 6.71 -12.29
C ALA A 302 2.81 6.30 -12.84
N GLN A 303 1.75 7.12 -12.71
CA GLN A 303 0.49 6.82 -13.38
C GLN A 303 0.69 6.75 -14.90
N LYS A 304 1.29 7.77 -15.51
CA LYS A 304 1.52 7.81 -16.96
C LYS A 304 2.25 6.57 -17.48
N GLU A 305 3.38 6.23 -16.86
CA GLU A 305 4.21 5.11 -17.29
C GLU A 305 3.61 3.75 -16.93
N LEU A 306 2.95 3.62 -15.78
CA LEU A 306 2.25 2.40 -15.39
C LEU A 306 1.16 2.03 -16.40
N MET A 307 0.32 2.99 -16.80
CA MET A 307 -0.73 2.71 -17.81
C MET A 307 -0.10 2.29 -19.13
N ASN A 308 0.98 2.95 -19.55
CA ASN A 308 1.69 2.63 -20.78
C ASN A 308 2.31 1.23 -20.75
N VAL A 309 3.06 0.90 -19.69
CA VAL A 309 3.70 -0.41 -19.51
C VAL A 309 2.67 -1.53 -19.45
N LEU A 310 1.58 -1.36 -18.70
CA LEU A 310 0.53 -2.38 -18.60
C LEU A 310 -0.23 -2.56 -19.91
N PHE A 311 -0.55 -1.47 -20.60
CA PHE A 311 -1.18 -1.54 -21.93
C PHE A 311 -0.30 -2.26 -22.94
N GLN A 312 1.00 -1.93 -22.99
CA GLN A 312 1.97 -2.60 -23.86
C GLN A 312 2.16 -4.08 -23.51
N SER A 313 1.99 -4.44 -22.24
CA SER A 313 2.04 -5.83 -21.77
C SER A 313 0.76 -6.62 -22.05
N GLY A 314 -0.24 -6.01 -22.70
CA GLY A 314 -1.47 -6.68 -23.12
C GLY A 314 -2.63 -6.58 -22.13
N TYR A 315 -2.47 -5.89 -20.99
CA TYR A 315 -3.58 -5.64 -20.08
C TYR A 315 -4.53 -4.60 -20.67
N LYS A 316 -5.83 -4.82 -20.45
CA LYS A 316 -6.92 -3.93 -20.84
C LYS A 316 -7.54 -3.20 -19.66
N VAL A 317 -7.73 -3.92 -18.55
CA VAL A 317 -8.41 -3.41 -17.35
C VAL A 317 -7.60 -3.70 -16.10
N GLY A 318 -7.44 -2.67 -15.26
CA GLY A 318 -6.84 -2.79 -13.92
C GLY A 318 -7.88 -2.55 -12.83
N PHE A 319 -8.06 -3.50 -11.93
CA PHE A 319 -8.81 -3.30 -10.69
C PHE A 319 -7.99 -2.45 -9.72
N THR A 320 -8.65 -1.53 -9.03
CA THR A 320 -8.01 -0.57 -8.13
C THR A 320 -8.85 -0.32 -6.87
N ILE A 321 -8.16 -0.02 -5.77
CA ILE A 321 -8.73 0.52 -4.53
C ILE A 321 -7.97 1.81 -4.23
N ILE A 322 -8.69 2.94 -4.20
CA ILE A 322 -8.07 4.28 -4.13
C ILE A 322 -8.82 5.15 -3.12
N GLU A 323 -8.08 5.65 -2.14
CA GLU A 323 -8.53 6.68 -1.20
C GLU A 323 -7.91 8.06 -1.52
N GLN A 324 -6.75 8.08 -2.18
CA GLN A 324 -5.99 9.30 -2.44
C GLN A 324 -6.78 10.32 -3.28
N ALA A 325 -7.31 11.34 -2.61
CA ALA A 325 -8.13 12.38 -3.21
C ALA A 325 -7.48 13.07 -4.41
N PHE A 326 -6.15 13.17 -4.42
CA PHE A 326 -5.43 13.79 -5.52
C PHE A 326 -5.54 12.99 -6.84
N MET A 327 -5.37 11.66 -6.80
CA MET A 327 -5.59 10.78 -7.96
C MET A 327 -7.05 10.81 -8.41
N LEU A 328 -7.99 10.70 -7.45
CA LEU A 328 -9.43 10.72 -7.74
C LEU A 328 -9.88 12.02 -8.39
N ASN A 329 -9.34 13.17 -7.95
CA ASN A 329 -9.63 14.45 -8.57
C ASN A 329 -9.08 14.56 -9.99
N PHE A 330 -7.93 13.94 -10.28
CA PHE A 330 -7.45 13.85 -11.66
C PHE A 330 -8.40 13.01 -12.51
N TYR A 331 -8.83 11.84 -12.03
CA TYR A 331 -9.74 10.97 -12.77
C TYR A 331 -11.10 11.60 -13.05
N LYS A 332 -11.61 12.43 -12.13
CA LYS A 332 -12.82 13.24 -12.36
C LYS A 332 -12.64 14.32 -13.45
N SER A 333 -11.40 14.68 -13.80
CA SER A 333 -11.08 15.77 -14.73
C SER A 333 -10.75 15.30 -16.16
N ILE A 334 -10.76 13.98 -16.39
CA ILE A 334 -10.46 13.33 -17.66
C ILE A 334 -11.70 12.60 -18.18
N ASP A 335 -11.57 11.91 -19.31
CA ASP A 335 -12.66 11.13 -19.88
C ASP A 335 -13.15 10.07 -18.87
N SER A 336 -14.46 10.02 -18.62
CA SER A 336 -15.06 9.06 -17.69
C SER A 336 -14.87 7.60 -18.11
N LYS A 337 -14.50 7.34 -19.37
CA LYS A 337 -14.13 6.01 -19.86
C LYS A 337 -12.74 5.56 -19.42
N ALA A 338 -11.87 6.50 -19.04
CA ALA A 338 -10.51 6.20 -18.62
C ALA A 338 -10.46 5.60 -17.20
N TYR A 339 -11.31 6.10 -16.31
CA TYR A 339 -11.51 5.54 -14.98
C TYR A 339 -12.95 5.66 -14.52
N PHE A 340 -13.50 4.57 -14.00
CA PHE A 340 -14.85 4.52 -13.47
C PHE A 340 -14.92 3.67 -12.20
N HIS A 341 -15.75 4.12 -11.26
CA HIS A 341 -15.95 3.45 -9.98
C HIS A 341 -16.85 2.22 -10.14
N SER A 342 -16.59 1.17 -9.37
CA SER A 342 -17.52 0.06 -9.15
C SER A 342 -18.25 0.18 -7.82
N GLY A 343 -17.59 0.75 -6.81
CA GLY A 343 -18.19 1.01 -5.51
C GLY A 343 -17.36 1.94 -4.64
N TYR A 344 -17.94 2.34 -3.52
CA TYR A 344 -17.26 3.16 -2.52
C TYR A 344 -17.70 2.82 -1.10
N CYS A 345 -16.83 3.08 -0.14
CA CYS A 345 -17.10 2.87 1.28
C CYS A 345 -16.30 3.87 2.12
N ASP A 346 -16.94 4.43 3.15
CA ASP A 346 -16.24 5.07 4.25
C ASP A 346 -15.85 3.97 5.26
N ILE A 347 -14.67 3.38 5.03
CA ILE A 347 -14.19 2.22 5.79
C ILE A 347 -14.08 2.62 7.27
N ASN A 348 -13.45 3.76 7.56
CA ASN A 348 -13.10 4.21 8.90
C ASN A 348 -14.22 5.02 9.59
N GLY A 349 -15.24 5.47 8.88
CA GLY A 349 -16.35 6.25 9.42
C GLY A 349 -15.96 7.70 9.73
N ASP A 350 -14.91 8.20 9.08
CA ASP A 350 -14.33 9.53 9.27
C ASP A 350 -14.78 10.52 8.18
N GLY A 351 -15.68 10.10 7.30
CA GLY A 351 -16.16 10.88 6.16
C GLY A 351 -15.29 10.75 4.91
N ILE A 352 -14.18 10.00 4.95
CA ILE A 352 -13.29 9.78 3.81
C ILE A 352 -13.71 8.50 3.09
N ASN A 353 -14.13 8.63 1.83
CA ASN A 353 -14.50 7.49 1.02
C ASN A 353 -13.28 6.85 0.34
N THR A 354 -13.10 5.55 0.53
CA THR A 354 -12.28 4.69 -0.30
C THR A 354 -13.11 4.21 -1.49
N TYR A 355 -12.54 4.22 -2.69
CA TYR A 355 -13.23 3.85 -3.92
C TYR A 355 -12.61 2.60 -4.56
N ARG A 356 -13.46 1.67 -4.97
CA ARG A 356 -13.10 0.61 -5.91
C ARG A 356 -13.44 1.05 -7.32
N GLY A 357 -12.59 0.69 -8.27
CA GLY A 357 -12.82 1.07 -9.65
C GLY A 357 -11.89 0.37 -10.63
N PHE A 358 -11.99 0.84 -11.87
CA PHE A 358 -11.31 0.26 -13.00
C PHE A 358 -10.49 1.32 -13.72
N TRP A 359 -9.22 1.02 -13.98
CA TRP A 359 -8.49 1.67 -15.05
C TRP A 359 -8.77 0.97 -16.37
N ASN A 360 -9.16 1.75 -17.38
CA ASN A 360 -9.11 1.34 -18.77
C ASN A 360 -7.75 1.77 -19.33
N PHE A 361 -6.82 0.84 -19.48
CA PHE A 361 -5.42 1.18 -19.81
C PHE A 361 -5.29 1.89 -21.16
N GLU A 362 -6.06 1.47 -22.18
CA GLU A 362 -6.07 2.12 -23.50
C GLU A 362 -6.47 3.61 -23.37
N SER A 363 -7.60 3.88 -22.71
CA SER A 363 -8.13 5.24 -22.56
C SER A 363 -7.26 6.11 -21.65
N MET A 364 -6.64 5.51 -20.63
CA MET A 364 -5.69 6.19 -19.76
C MET A 364 -4.41 6.57 -20.51
N VAL A 365 -3.86 5.66 -21.32
CA VAL A 365 -2.68 5.95 -22.17
C VAL A 365 -2.97 7.12 -23.11
N ASP A 366 -4.12 7.13 -23.78
CA ASP A 366 -4.50 8.22 -24.67
C ASP A 366 -4.69 9.56 -23.93
N THR A 367 -5.18 9.51 -22.69
CA THR A 367 -5.27 10.68 -21.81
C THR A 367 -3.88 11.23 -21.47
N PHE A 368 -2.93 10.35 -21.09
CA PHE A 368 -1.58 10.76 -20.70
C PHE A 368 -0.69 11.18 -21.87
N LYS A 369 -0.93 10.68 -23.10
CA LYS A 369 -0.28 11.20 -24.33
C LYS A 369 -0.48 12.71 -24.53
N ARG A 370 -1.57 13.27 -23.98
CA ARG A 370 -1.96 14.68 -24.14
C ARG A 370 -1.87 15.47 -22.84
N THR A 371 -1.30 14.89 -21.78
CA THR A 371 -1.25 15.49 -20.44
C THR A 371 0.19 15.53 -19.94
N ASP A 372 0.77 16.72 -19.90
CA ASP A 372 2.03 16.96 -19.21
C ASP A 372 1.81 17.20 -17.69
N PHE A 373 2.89 17.28 -16.92
CA PHE A 373 2.80 17.52 -15.48
C PHE A 373 2.12 18.85 -15.11
N ARG A 374 2.25 19.90 -15.94
CA ARG A 374 1.65 21.20 -15.69
C ARG A 374 0.13 21.12 -15.85
N ASP A 375 -0.35 20.45 -16.89
CA ASP A 375 -1.75 20.23 -17.16
C ASP A 375 -2.39 19.29 -16.15
N TYR A 376 -1.67 18.24 -15.76
CA TYR A 376 -2.05 17.36 -14.66
C TYR A 376 -2.36 18.14 -13.38
N LYS A 377 -1.43 19.01 -12.94
CA LYS A 377 -1.65 19.88 -11.77
C LYS A 377 -2.81 20.87 -11.96
N ARG A 378 -2.94 21.45 -13.17
CA ARG A 378 -3.99 22.44 -13.46
C ARG A 378 -5.37 21.81 -13.33
N ARG A 379 -5.58 20.65 -13.93
CA ARG A 379 -6.85 19.92 -13.92
C ARG A 379 -7.33 19.61 -12.50
N ILE A 380 -6.42 19.15 -11.65
CA ILE A 380 -6.73 18.83 -10.25
C ILE A 380 -7.11 20.07 -9.45
N ARG A 381 -6.43 21.22 -9.69
CA ARG A 381 -6.77 22.50 -9.03
C ARG A 381 -8.19 22.97 -9.37
N VAL A 382 -8.60 22.84 -10.63
CA VAL A 382 -9.95 23.23 -11.08
C VAL A 382 -11.03 22.42 -10.37
N ILE A 383 -10.85 21.09 -10.26
CA ILE A 383 -11.80 20.25 -9.54
C ILE A 383 -11.91 20.65 -8.07
N ARG A 384 -10.78 20.87 -7.38
CA ARG A 384 -10.78 21.30 -5.97
C ARG A 384 -11.53 22.61 -5.75
N GLN A 385 -11.35 23.59 -6.64
CA GLN A 385 -12.07 24.86 -6.58
C GLN A 385 -13.58 24.66 -6.76
N ASN A 386 -13.99 23.83 -7.71
CA ASN A 386 -15.41 23.55 -7.94
C ASN A 386 -16.06 22.79 -6.77
N THR A 387 -15.34 21.88 -6.11
CA THR A 387 -15.83 21.18 -4.92
C THR A 387 -16.02 22.14 -3.74
N GLN A 388 -15.07 23.06 -3.50
CA GLN A 388 -15.21 24.08 -2.46
C GLN A 388 -16.35 25.09 -2.73
N VAL A 389 -16.59 25.45 -3.99
CA VAL A 389 -17.70 26.35 -4.37
C VAL A 389 -19.06 25.66 -4.17
N ASN A 390 -19.16 24.37 -4.43
CA ASN A 390 -20.41 23.60 -4.26
C ASN A 390 -20.70 23.20 -2.80
N GLU A 391 -19.74 23.31 -1.88
CA GLU A 391 -19.98 23.17 -0.43
C GLU A 391 -20.53 24.47 0.21
N HIS A 392 -20.54 25.57 -0.54
CA HIS A 392 -21.02 26.90 -0.11
C HIS A 392 -22.23 27.41 -0.90
N ALA A 393 -22.82 26.57 -1.76
CA ALA A 393 -24.09 26.80 -2.45
C ALA A 393 -25.14 25.84 -1.88
#